data_AF-A0A0A2MIC3-F1
#
_entry.id   AF-A0A0A2MIC3-F1
#
_cell.length_a   1.000
_cell.length_b   1.000
_cell.length_c   1.000
_cell.angle_alpha   90.00
_cell.angle_beta   90.00
_cell.angle_gamma   90.00
#
_symmetry.space_group_name_H-M   'P 1'
#
loop_
_entity.id
_entity.type
_entity.pdbx_description
1 polymer ?
#
loop_
_entity_poly.entity_id
_entity_poly.type
_entity_poly.pdbx_seq_one_letter_code
_entity_poly.pdbx_strand_id
1 'polypeptide(L)'
;MEVATARNKIIIIKILSYISVQDIFKYFGLLMLLLLSYSCNSKSISTQKENYVSVKCFTKGESAIKLYKTPTDSLARDTLVSLAGEEYCWYIIEFEDTKNGRYKIKNIEVKPSCRAVKLPKYNGLWIDKSNDLFIESVYHSFKNDDVLSLYLNPDKNSEKMLTNEYHRFNFLDFKNSWVKVSYLEDGILKVGWMTPEDQCCAPWTECPQVN
;
A
#
# COMPACT_ATOMS: atom_id res chain seq x y z
N MET A 1 -46.59 42.15 -47.37
CA MET A 1 -45.29 42.31 -46.71
C MET A 1 -44.40 41.14 -47.14
N GLU A 2 -43.92 41.15 -48.39
CA GLU A 2 -43.13 40.06 -49.00
C GLU A 2 -42.09 40.67 -49.94
N VAL A 3 -40.99 41.22 -49.42
CA VAL A 3 -39.85 41.67 -50.28
C VAL A 3 -38.47 41.46 -49.62
N ALA A 4 -38.38 41.13 -48.33
CA ALA A 4 -37.09 41.12 -47.64
C ALA A 4 -36.24 39.83 -47.81
N THR A 5 -36.83 38.71 -48.26
CA THR A 5 -36.17 37.39 -48.17
C THR A 5 -35.34 37.00 -49.40
N ALA A 6 -35.49 37.70 -50.54
CA ALA A 6 -34.79 37.35 -51.78
C ALA A 6 -33.36 37.92 -51.86
N ARG A 7 -33.09 39.08 -51.24
CA ARG A 7 -31.76 39.73 -51.32
C ARG A 7 -30.67 39.00 -50.52
N ASN A 8 -31.00 38.36 -49.41
CA ASN A 8 -30.00 37.65 -48.59
C ASN A 8 -29.51 36.33 -49.20
N LYS A 9 -30.32 35.65 -50.03
CA LYS A 9 -29.88 34.42 -50.71
C LYS A 9 -28.84 34.67 -51.80
N ILE A 10 -28.94 35.80 -52.50
CA ILE A 10 -28.02 36.13 -53.62
C ILE A 10 -26.62 36.49 -53.11
N ILE A 11 -26.52 37.10 -51.93
CA ILE A 11 -25.23 37.47 -51.33
C ILE A 11 -24.45 36.24 -50.87
N ILE A 12 -25.12 35.23 -50.29
CA ILE A 12 -24.47 33.99 -49.82
C ILE A 12 -23.90 33.19 -51.01
N ILE A 13 -24.60 33.16 -52.15
CA ILE A 13 -24.15 32.42 -53.34
C ILE A 13 -22.93 33.09 -53.99
N LYS A 14 -22.83 34.43 -53.98
CA LYS A 14 -21.64 35.13 -54.51
C LYS A 14 -20.40 34.91 -53.65
N ILE A 15 -20.52 34.83 -52.33
CA ILE A 15 -19.38 34.59 -51.43
C ILE A 15 -18.81 33.17 -51.62
N LEU A 16 -19.64 32.19 -51.96
CA LEU A 16 -19.20 30.81 -52.22
C LEU A 16 -18.49 30.61 -53.58
N SER A 17 -18.61 31.57 -54.50
CA SER A 17 -17.96 31.49 -55.84
C SER A 17 -16.51 31.95 -55.86
N TYR A 18 -15.98 32.46 -54.75
CA TYR A 18 -14.64 33.06 -54.67
C TYR A 18 -13.62 32.24 -53.88
N ILE A 19 -14.00 31.04 -53.42
CA ILE A 19 -13.08 30.14 -52.75
C ILE A 19 -12.53 29.20 -53.81
N SER A 20 -11.33 29.53 -54.31
CA SER A 20 -10.57 28.65 -55.19
C SER A 20 -10.40 27.30 -54.52
N VAL A 21 -10.58 26.21 -55.28
CA VAL A 21 -10.35 24.84 -54.79
C VAL A 21 -8.95 24.70 -54.16
N GLN A 22 -7.97 25.49 -54.62
CA GLN A 22 -6.63 25.50 -54.03
C GLN A 22 -6.57 26.08 -52.61
N ASP A 23 -7.44 27.02 -52.26
CA ASP A 23 -7.49 27.58 -50.92
C ASP A 23 -8.13 26.59 -49.93
N ILE A 24 -9.10 25.80 -50.39
CA ILE A 24 -9.70 24.71 -49.60
C ILE A 24 -8.62 23.70 -49.18
N PHE A 25 -7.71 23.33 -50.08
CA PHE A 25 -6.61 22.40 -49.75
C PHE A 25 -5.59 22.99 -48.77
N LYS A 26 -5.32 24.30 -48.82
CA LYS A 26 -4.44 24.97 -47.84
C LYS A 26 -5.03 24.96 -46.44
N TYR A 27 -6.33 25.26 -46.30
CA TYR A 27 -6.99 25.24 -44.99
C TYR A 27 -7.20 23.82 -44.46
N PHE A 28 -7.43 22.83 -45.34
CA PHE A 28 -7.55 21.43 -44.93
C PHE A 28 -6.22 20.86 -44.40
N GLY A 29 -5.10 21.24 -45.02
CA GLY A 29 -3.76 20.89 -44.51
C GLY A 29 -3.46 21.53 -43.15
N LEU A 30 -3.83 22.80 -42.96
CA LEU A 30 -3.64 23.51 -41.70
C LEU A 30 -4.51 22.94 -40.57
N LEU A 31 -5.75 22.53 -40.88
CA LEU A 31 -6.66 21.88 -39.93
C LEU A 31 -6.15 20.49 -39.51
N MET A 32 -5.60 19.70 -40.44
CA MET A 32 -4.98 18.41 -40.12
C MET A 32 -3.72 18.56 -39.25
N LEU A 33 -2.90 19.58 -39.49
CA LEU A 33 -1.75 19.91 -38.63
C LEU A 33 -2.18 20.33 -37.21
N LEU A 34 -3.25 21.12 -37.09
CA LEU A 34 -3.83 21.49 -35.79
C LEU A 34 -4.41 20.28 -35.04
N LEU A 35 -5.09 19.36 -35.74
CA LEU A 35 -5.65 18.15 -35.13
C LEU A 35 -4.57 17.15 -34.68
N LEU A 36 -3.42 17.09 -35.38
CA LEU A 36 -2.27 16.29 -34.96
C LEU A 36 -1.59 16.87 -33.70
N SER A 37 -1.59 18.18 -33.52
CA SER A 37 -1.03 18.82 -32.31
C SER A 37 -1.89 18.67 -31.05
N TYR A 38 -3.18 18.37 -31.20
CA TYR A 38 -4.10 18.12 -30.07
C TYR A 38 -4.04 16.69 -29.52
N SER A 39 -3.31 15.79 -30.19
CA SER A 39 -3.25 14.36 -29.86
C SER A 39 -1.93 13.98 -29.17
N CYS A 40 -1.46 14.74 -28.18
CA CYS A 40 -0.37 14.29 -27.31
C CYS A 40 -0.44 14.91 -25.91
N ASN A 41 -1.64 14.92 -25.34
CA ASN A 41 -1.82 15.07 -23.90
C ASN A 41 -2.80 14.01 -23.39
N SER A 42 -2.59 12.75 -23.80
CA SER A 42 -2.87 11.68 -22.85
C SER A 42 -1.84 11.88 -21.75
N LYS A 43 -2.22 12.61 -20.69
CA LYS A 43 -1.68 12.27 -19.38
C LYS A 43 -1.86 10.77 -19.31
N SER A 44 -0.76 10.03 -19.39
CA SER A 44 -0.74 8.70 -18.84
C SER A 44 -1.19 8.92 -17.41
N ILE A 45 -2.48 8.68 -17.17
CA ILE A 45 -2.91 8.12 -15.93
C ILE A 45 -2.12 6.82 -15.91
N SER A 46 -0.87 6.90 -15.44
CA SER A 46 -0.34 5.82 -14.66
C SER A 46 -1.48 5.61 -13.68
N THR A 47 -2.20 4.52 -13.86
CA THR A 47 -2.79 3.84 -12.75
C THR A 47 -1.66 3.79 -11.74
N GLN A 48 -1.60 4.79 -10.85
CA GLN A 48 -1.14 4.59 -9.50
C GLN A 48 -2.08 3.47 -9.07
N LYS A 49 -1.60 2.24 -9.32
CA LYS A 49 -1.90 1.10 -8.52
C LYS A 49 -1.75 1.69 -7.13
N GLU A 50 -2.87 1.99 -6.47
CA GLU A 50 -2.86 2.49 -5.11
C GLU A 50 -1.88 1.55 -4.41
N ASN A 51 -0.71 2.10 -4.06
CA ASN A 51 0.34 1.34 -3.42
C ASN A 51 -0.21 1.11 -2.01
N TYR A 52 -1.14 0.15 -1.91
CA TYR A 52 -1.68 -0.32 -0.66
C TYR A 52 -0.51 -1.02 0.00
N VAL A 53 0.18 -0.28 0.85
CA VAL A 53 1.34 -0.84 1.49
C VAL A 53 0.85 -1.74 2.60
N SER A 54 0.93 -3.02 2.29
CA SER A 54 0.61 -4.08 3.19
C SER A 54 1.76 -4.34 4.14
N VAL A 55 1.55 -4.10 5.43
CA VAL A 55 2.47 -4.53 6.47
C VAL A 55 2.13 -5.95 6.88
N LYS A 56 3.14 -6.81 6.96
CA LYS A 56 2.99 -8.20 7.42
C LYS A 56 3.55 -8.33 8.83
N CYS A 57 2.71 -8.74 9.76
CA CYS A 57 3.07 -9.02 11.15
C CYS A 57 2.84 -10.48 11.49
N PHE A 58 3.43 -10.90 12.61
CA PHE A 58 3.31 -12.25 13.11
C PHE A 58 2.72 -12.29 14.50
N THR A 59 2.15 -13.44 14.83
CA THR A 59 1.74 -13.78 16.18
C THR A 59 1.73 -15.30 16.31
N LYS A 60 2.13 -15.79 17.49
CA LYS A 60 2.22 -17.24 17.76
C LYS A 60 0.87 -17.94 17.84
N GLY A 61 -0.23 -17.18 17.86
CA GLY A 61 -1.54 -17.75 18.14
C GLY A 61 -1.63 -18.42 19.52
N GLU A 62 -0.69 -18.18 20.44
CA GLU A 62 -0.76 -18.64 21.83
C GLU A 62 -1.93 -17.95 22.55
N SER A 63 -2.12 -16.66 22.26
CA SER A 63 -3.28 -15.90 22.72
C SER A 63 -4.35 -15.84 21.63
N ALA A 64 -5.60 -16.02 22.04
CA ALA A 64 -6.75 -15.94 21.16
C ALA A 64 -6.94 -14.48 20.69
N ILE A 65 -6.88 -14.24 19.38
CA ILE A 65 -6.99 -12.89 18.81
C ILE A 65 -8.45 -12.64 18.44
N LYS A 66 -9.08 -11.70 19.13
CA LYS A 66 -10.45 -11.28 18.85
C LYS A 66 -10.52 -10.50 17.54
N LEU A 67 -11.51 -10.84 16.72
CA LEU A 67 -11.78 -10.24 15.42
C LEU A 67 -13.10 -9.46 15.47
N TYR A 68 -13.10 -8.24 14.94
CA TYR A 68 -14.24 -7.33 14.99
C TYR A 68 -14.73 -6.97 13.58
N LYS A 69 -16.03 -6.73 13.41
CA LYS A 69 -16.59 -6.35 12.10
C LYS A 69 -16.31 -4.88 11.77
N THR A 70 -16.30 -4.02 12.77
CA THR A 70 -16.02 -2.59 12.65
C THR A 70 -14.92 -2.14 13.65
N PRO A 71 -14.30 -0.98 13.44
CA PRO A 71 -13.28 -0.47 14.36
C PRO A 71 -13.84 0.00 15.71
N THR A 72 -15.17 0.05 15.88
CA THR A 72 -15.83 0.55 17.10
C THR A 72 -16.64 -0.51 17.84
N ASP A 73 -16.80 -1.72 17.28
CA ASP A 73 -17.60 -2.78 17.90
C ASP A 73 -17.04 -3.15 19.28
N SER A 74 -17.90 -3.27 20.28
CA SER A 74 -17.53 -3.74 21.62
C SER A 74 -17.39 -5.27 21.70
N LEU A 75 -18.11 -6.00 20.84
CA LEU A 75 -18.13 -7.46 20.81
C LEU A 75 -17.33 -8.00 19.63
N ALA A 76 -16.55 -9.04 19.90
CA ALA A 76 -15.85 -9.77 18.85
C ALA A 76 -16.87 -10.53 17.99
N ARG A 77 -16.71 -10.43 16.67
CA ARG A 77 -17.42 -11.26 15.69
C ARG A 77 -16.93 -12.70 15.74
N ASP A 78 -15.61 -12.85 15.86
CA ASP A 78 -14.92 -14.14 15.78
C ASP A 78 -13.59 -14.06 16.55
N THR A 79 -12.86 -15.16 16.62
CA THR A 79 -11.55 -15.24 17.25
C THR A 79 -10.64 -16.12 16.41
N LEU A 80 -9.41 -15.66 16.13
CA LEU A 80 -8.40 -16.54 15.57
C LEU A 80 -8.12 -17.64 16.59
N VAL A 81 -8.37 -18.88 16.19
CA VAL A 81 -8.15 -20.06 17.02
C VAL A 81 -6.69 -20.12 17.46
N SER A 82 -6.49 -20.60 18.69
CA SER A 82 -5.13 -20.78 19.18
C SER A 82 -4.41 -21.85 18.37
N LEU A 83 -3.14 -21.59 18.04
CA LEU A 83 -2.23 -22.58 17.46
C LEU A 83 -1.37 -23.26 18.54
N ALA A 84 -1.77 -23.14 19.81
CA ALA A 84 -1.03 -23.68 20.94
C ALA A 84 -0.78 -25.19 20.80
N GLY A 85 0.46 -25.60 21.04
CA GLY A 85 0.91 -26.99 20.92
C GLY A 85 1.53 -27.35 19.57
N GLU A 86 1.46 -26.48 18.56
CA GLU A 86 2.24 -26.63 17.32
C GLU A 86 3.47 -25.71 17.38
N GLU A 87 4.61 -26.27 17.78
CA GLU A 87 5.89 -25.56 17.71
C GLU A 87 6.10 -25.09 16.27
N TYR A 88 6.53 -23.84 16.09
CA TYR A 88 6.73 -23.19 14.78
C TYR A 88 5.46 -22.79 14.02
N CYS A 89 4.31 -22.69 14.69
CA CYS A 89 3.08 -22.16 14.11
C CYS A 89 2.85 -20.67 14.35
N TRP A 90 2.54 -19.96 13.28
CA TRP A 90 2.36 -18.52 13.29
C TRP A 90 1.33 -18.10 12.26
N TYR A 91 0.55 -17.08 12.62
CA TYR A 91 -0.21 -16.32 11.64
C TYR A 91 0.69 -15.27 11.01
N ILE A 92 0.56 -15.08 9.70
CA ILE A 92 0.99 -13.88 9.01
C ILE A 92 -0.24 -13.04 8.72
N ILE A 93 -0.24 -11.83 9.25
CA ILE A 93 -1.36 -10.93 9.18
C ILE A 93 -0.93 -9.73 8.35
N GLU A 94 -1.65 -9.50 7.26
CA GLU A 94 -1.46 -8.37 6.38
C GLU A 94 -2.48 -7.29 6.73
N PHE A 95 -2.02 -6.06 6.96
CA PHE A 95 -2.89 -4.92 7.30
C PHE A 95 -3.05 -3.94 6.13
N GLU A 96 -4.22 -3.30 6.03
CA GLU A 96 -4.51 -2.27 5.02
C GLU A 96 -4.92 -0.91 5.59
N ASP A 97 -5.37 -0.85 6.84
CA ASP A 97 -5.85 0.40 7.45
C ASP A 97 -5.72 0.37 8.99
N THR A 98 -5.72 1.54 9.61
CA THR A 98 -5.79 1.68 11.07
C THR A 98 -6.83 2.72 11.49
N LYS A 99 -7.69 2.35 12.43
CA LYS A 99 -8.75 3.23 12.94
C LYS A 99 -9.16 2.84 14.36
N ASN A 100 -9.33 3.83 15.23
CA ASN A 100 -9.80 3.67 16.61
C ASN A 100 -9.06 2.58 17.40
N GLY A 101 -7.73 2.55 17.33
CA GLY A 101 -6.94 1.54 18.06
C GLY A 101 -7.10 0.12 17.51
N ARG A 102 -7.49 -0.02 16.24
CA ARG A 102 -7.55 -1.31 15.55
C ARG A 102 -6.88 -1.28 14.18
N TYR A 103 -6.48 -2.46 13.72
CA TYR A 103 -5.93 -2.71 12.40
C TYR A 103 -6.91 -3.48 11.54
N LYS A 104 -7.16 -3.00 10.32
CA LYS A 104 -7.99 -3.68 9.34
C LYS A 104 -7.16 -4.73 8.62
N ILE A 105 -7.64 -5.96 8.67
CA ILE A 105 -7.02 -7.12 8.04
C ILE A 105 -7.26 -7.05 6.53
N LYS A 106 -6.17 -7.03 5.78
CA LYS A 106 -6.19 -7.29 4.34
C LYS A 106 -6.19 -8.77 4.05
N ASN A 107 -5.37 -9.56 4.73
CA ASN A 107 -5.22 -11.00 4.53
C ASN A 107 -4.66 -11.69 5.79
N ILE A 108 -4.92 -12.99 5.97
CA ILE A 108 -4.31 -13.81 7.01
C ILE A 108 -3.94 -15.17 6.43
N GLU A 109 -2.71 -15.60 6.70
CA GLU A 109 -2.18 -16.89 6.27
C GLU A 109 -1.56 -17.63 7.46
N VAL A 110 -1.59 -18.96 7.43
CA VAL A 110 -0.84 -19.82 8.35
C VAL A 110 0.41 -20.29 7.64
N LYS A 111 1.59 -20.15 8.27
CA LYS A 111 2.85 -20.62 7.67
C LYS A 111 2.96 -22.17 7.71
N PRO A 112 3.70 -22.77 6.75
CA PRO A 112 3.53 -24.16 6.32
C PRO A 112 3.99 -25.24 7.30
N SER A 113 4.54 -24.90 8.46
CA SER A 113 4.90 -25.88 9.49
C SER A 113 3.70 -26.37 10.32
N CYS A 114 2.53 -25.77 10.15
CA CYS A 114 1.31 -26.18 10.83
C CYS A 114 0.57 -27.27 10.06
N ARG A 115 -0.28 -28.03 10.76
CA ARG A 115 -1.33 -28.80 10.06
C ARG A 115 -2.09 -27.86 9.12
N ALA A 116 -2.51 -28.36 7.97
CA ALA A 116 -3.25 -27.57 6.99
C ALA A 116 -4.59 -27.08 7.57
N VAL A 117 -4.55 -25.95 8.30
CA VAL A 117 -5.73 -25.28 8.85
C VAL A 117 -6.28 -24.39 7.74
N LYS A 118 -7.46 -24.76 7.24
CA LYS A 118 -8.19 -23.90 6.31
C LYS A 118 -8.83 -22.77 7.10
N LEU A 119 -8.20 -21.60 7.08
CA LEU A 119 -8.77 -20.42 7.72
C LEU A 119 -10.02 -19.93 6.97
N PRO A 120 -11.05 -19.47 7.70
CA PRO A 120 -12.10 -18.64 7.12
C PRO A 120 -11.52 -17.36 6.48
N LYS A 121 -12.29 -16.75 5.59
CA LYS A 121 -11.92 -15.43 5.04
C LYS A 121 -12.13 -14.35 6.10
N TYR A 122 -11.03 -13.81 6.62
CA TYR A 122 -11.02 -12.74 7.62
C TYR A 122 -10.73 -11.34 7.04
N ASN A 123 -10.57 -11.22 5.72
CA ASN A 123 -10.35 -9.95 5.04
C ASN A 123 -11.46 -8.95 5.39
N GLY A 124 -11.07 -7.72 5.73
CA GLY A 124 -11.95 -6.63 6.14
C GLY A 124 -12.34 -6.61 7.62
N LEU A 125 -11.98 -7.63 8.39
CA LEU A 125 -12.14 -7.62 9.86
C LEU A 125 -11.07 -6.79 10.53
N TRP A 126 -11.26 -6.53 11.82
CA TRP A 126 -10.40 -5.67 12.62
C TRP A 126 -9.78 -6.44 13.78
N ILE A 127 -8.51 -6.17 14.09
CA ILE A 127 -7.76 -6.67 15.24
C ILE A 127 -7.40 -5.49 16.15
N ASP A 128 -7.42 -5.71 17.46
CA ASP A 128 -7.04 -4.69 18.45
C ASP A 128 -5.52 -4.46 18.50
N LYS A 129 -5.06 -3.21 18.64
CA LYS A 129 -3.63 -2.88 18.79
C LYS A 129 -2.99 -3.50 20.03
N SER A 130 -3.78 -3.88 21.02
CA SER A 130 -3.30 -4.56 22.24
C SER A 130 -2.88 -6.01 22.04
N ASN A 131 -3.11 -6.61 20.86
CA ASN A 131 -2.65 -7.97 20.59
C ASN A 131 -1.12 -8.00 20.49
N ASP A 132 -0.53 -9.10 20.95
CA ASP A 132 0.89 -9.35 20.83
C ASP A 132 1.25 -9.71 19.39
N LEU A 133 1.64 -8.68 18.66
CA LEU A 133 2.07 -8.73 17.28
C LEU A 133 3.56 -8.38 17.25
N PHE A 134 4.33 -9.10 16.47
CA PHE A 134 5.75 -8.81 16.30
C PHE A 134 6.13 -8.79 14.81
N ILE A 135 7.25 -8.15 14.53
CA ILE A 135 7.92 -8.08 13.24
C ILE A 135 9.35 -8.56 13.43
N GLU A 136 9.90 -9.19 12.40
CA GLU A 136 11.28 -9.61 12.34
C GLU A 136 12.03 -8.71 11.35
N SER A 137 13.30 -8.43 11.61
CA SER A 137 14.13 -7.72 10.64
C SER A 137 14.70 -8.68 9.60
N VAL A 138 15.16 -8.17 8.46
CA VAL A 138 15.89 -8.96 7.44
C VAL A 138 17.23 -9.51 7.95
N TYR A 139 17.76 -8.95 9.03
CA TYR A 139 19.02 -9.37 9.65
C TYR A 139 18.77 -10.49 10.67
N HIS A 140 18.74 -11.74 10.20
CA HIS A 140 18.58 -12.92 11.06
C HIS A 140 19.85 -13.23 11.88
N SER A 141 21.01 -12.85 11.33
CA SER A 141 22.28 -12.80 12.05
C SER A 141 23.01 -11.58 11.53
N PHE A 142 23.21 -10.57 12.37
CA PHE A 142 24.07 -9.44 12.02
C PHE A 142 25.48 -9.97 11.78
N LYS A 143 25.92 -10.01 10.52
CA LYS A 143 27.28 -10.39 10.14
C LYS A 143 27.96 -9.13 9.59
N ASN A 144 29.28 -9.02 9.76
CA ASN A 144 30.12 -8.05 9.04
C ASN A 144 29.52 -6.64 8.91
N ASP A 145 29.46 -5.89 10.01
CA ASP A 145 29.03 -4.48 10.02
C ASP A 145 27.57 -4.22 9.61
N ASP A 146 26.74 -5.26 9.52
CA ASP A 146 25.28 -5.08 9.40
C ASP A 146 24.77 -4.25 10.60
N VAL A 147 23.98 -3.23 10.30
CA VAL A 147 23.35 -2.38 11.30
C VAL A 147 21.94 -2.04 10.86
N LEU A 148 20.96 -2.36 11.71
CA LEU A 148 19.58 -1.97 11.51
C LEU A 148 19.40 -0.52 11.98
N SER A 149 18.83 0.30 11.11
CA SER A 149 18.46 1.68 11.43
C SER A 149 16.98 1.77 11.81
N LEU A 150 16.70 2.26 13.02
CA LEU A 150 15.35 2.64 13.44
C LEU A 150 15.23 4.15 13.51
N TYR A 151 14.22 4.68 12.84
CA TYR A 151 14.07 6.11 12.64
C TYR A 151 13.08 6.70 13.66
N LEU A 152 13.31 7.92 14.12
CA LEU A 152 12.39 8.60 15.05
C LEU A 152 11.03 8.87 14.40
N ASN A 153 11.03 9.16 13.09
CA ASN A 153 9.84 9.33 12.26
C ASN A 153 9.90 8.37 11.06
N PRO A 154 8.78 8.08 10.38
CA PRO A 154 8.77 7.26 9.17
C PRO A 154 9.28 8.05 7.95
N ASP A 155 10.52 8.52 8.06
CA ASP A 155 11.25 9.35 7.11
C ASP A 155 12.75 9.03 7.23
N LYS A 156 13.40 8.73 6.09
CA LYS A 156 14.83 8.39 6.05
C LYS A 156 15.74 9.55 6.48
N ASN A 157 15.23 10.78 6.51
CA ASN A 157 15.98 11.95 6.95
C ASN A 157 15.84 12.23 8.46
N SER A 158 14.99 11.50 9.18
CA SER A 158 14.85 11.71 10.61
C SER A 158 16.07 11.18 11.36
N GLU A 159 16.25 11.65 12.59
CA GLU A 159 17.18 11.02 13.54
C GLU A 159 16.95 9.50 13.58
N LYS A 160 18.04 8.74 13.71
CA LYS A 160 18.00 7.29 13.74
C LYS A 160 18.84 6.73 14.88
N MET A 161 18.34 5.64 15.44
CA MET A 161 19.05 4.76 16.33
C MET A 161 19.56 3.56 15.52
N LEU A 162 20.68 3.01 15.95
CA LEU A 162 21.35 1.90 15.31
C LEU A 162 21.37 0.73 16.27
N THR A 163 21.05 -0.47 15.79
CA THR A 163 21.30 -1.72 16.51
C THR A 163 22.01 -2.70 15.59
N ASN A 164 22.97 -3.42 16.15
CA ASN A 164 23.74 -4.49 15.51
C ASN A 164 23.46 -5.85 16.17
N GLU A 165 22.41 -5.94 16.98
CA GLU A 165 22.00 -7.15 17.66
C GLU A 165 20.65 -7.64 17.15
N TYR A 166 20.48 -8.96 17.16
CA TYR A 166 19.21 -9.58 16.83
C TYR A 166 18.20 -9.35 17.95
N HIS A 167 17.10 -8.67 17.61
CA HIS A 167 15.97 -8.48 18.50
C HIS A 167 14.68 -8.95 17.84
N ARG A 168 13.78 -9.50 18.66
CA ARG A 168 12.37 -9.60 18.28
C ARG A 168 11.73 -8.23 18.51
N PHE A 169 11.12 -7.68 17.47
CA PHE A 169 10.51 -6.36 17.52
C PHE A 169 9.00 -6.47 17.76
N ASN A 170 8.51 -5.90 18.85
CA ASN A 170 7.07 -5.76 19.07
C ASN A 170 6.53 -4.72 18.11
N PHE A 171 5.46 -5.07 17.40
CA PHE A 171 4.77 -4.18 16.47
C PHE A 171 3.84 -3.23 17.24
N LEU A 172 4.00 -1.93 16.99
CA LEU A 172 3.24 -0.88 17.68
C LEU A 172 2.29 -0.12 16.77
N ASP A 173 2.70 0.13 15.52
CA ASP A 173 1.88 0.83 14.53
C ASP A 173 2.44 0.68 13.11
N PHE A 174 1.71 1.19 12.12
CA PHE A 174 2.25 1.41 10.78
C PHE A 174 1.78 2.72 10.17
N LYS A 175 2.59 3.25 9.26
CA LYS A 175 2.26 4.42 8.45
C LYS A 175 2.85 4.24 7.06
N ASN A 176 1.98 4.17 6.06
CA ASN A 176 2.36 3.71 4.73
C ASN A 176 3.05 2.34 4.86
N SER A 177 4.27 2.23 4.37
CA SER A 177 5.13 1.06 4.42
C SER A 177 5.94 0.88 5.70
N TRP A 178 6.00 1.93 6.51
CA TRP A 178 6.86 1.94 7.69
C TRP A 178 6.14 1.32 8.87
N VAL A 179 6.90 0.60 9.69
CA VAL A 179 6.37 -0.04 10.89
C VAL A 179 7.02 0.56 12.11
N LYS A 180 6.20 1.00 13.05
CA LYS A 180 6.66 1.43 14.35
C LYS A 180 6.82 0.19 15.21
N VAL A 181 8.00 0.04 15.78
CA VAL A 181 8.38 -1.11 16.57
C VAL A 181 9.00 -0.70 17.89
N SER A 182 9.03 -1.65 18.82
CA SER A 182 9.83 -1.54 20.03
C SER A 182 10.59 -2.81 20.34
N TYR A 183 11.72 -2.67 21.02
CA TYR A 183 12.51 -3.77 21.55
C TYR A 183 13.20 -3.33 22.85
N LEU A 184 13.69 -4.30 23.63
CA LEU A 184 14.46 -4.04 24.84
C LEU A 184 15.95 -4.25 24.54
N GLU A 185 16.75 -3.28 24.95
CA GLU A 185 18.22 -3.27 24.85
C GLU A 185 18.75 -2.82 26.21
N ASP A 186 19.51 -3.67 26.89
CA ASP A 186 20.03 -3.41 28.25
C ASP A 186 18.96 -2.94 29.25
N GLY A 187 17.74 -3.49 29.14
CA GLY A 187 16.60 -3.14 29.99
C GLY A 187 15.92 -1.81 29.63
N ILE A 188 16.39 -1.11 28.59
CA ILE A 188 15.80 0.14 28.09
C ILE A 188 14.88 -0.18 26.92
N LEU A 189 13.62 0.29 26.99
CA LEU A 189 12.68 0.21 25.89
C LEU A 189 13.06 1.21 24.80
N LYS A 190 13.44 0.68 23.63
CA LYS A 190 13.73 1.45 22.43
C LYS A 190 12.51 1.42 21.51
N VAL A 191 12.19 2.55 20.90
CA VAL A 191 11.02 2.70 20.01
C VAL A 191 11.42 3.49 18.77
N GLY A 192 11.14 2.94 17.59
CA GLY A 192 11.44 3.61 16.33
C GLY A 192 10.66 3.04 15.14
N TRP A 193 10.87 3.64 13.99
CA TRP A 193 10.26 3.25 12.72
C TRP A 193 11.27 2.46 11.90
N MET A 194 10.90 1.24 11.54
CA MET A 194 11.65 0.37 10.65
C MET A 194 11.18 0.57 9.21
N THR A 195 12.14 0.60 8.30
CA THR A 195 11.88 0.78 6.87
C THR A 195 11.22 -0.47 6.26
N PRO A 196 10.62 -0.37 5.07
CA PRO A 196 10.07 -1.53 4.36
C PRO A 196 11.13 -2.56 3.98
N GLU A 197 12.31 -2.10 3.55
CA GLU A 197 13.43 -2.96 3.16
C GLU A 197 14.05 -3.72 4.32
N ASP A 198 13.91 -3.19 5.55
CA ASP A 198 14.42 -3.84 6.76
C ASP A 198 13.42 -4.85 7.36
N GLN A 199 12.18 -4.93 6.86
CA GLN A 199 11.14 -5.82 7.37
C GLN A 199 11.26 -7.22 6.74
N CYS A 200 11.35 -8.26 7.57
CA CYS A 200 11.24 -9.63 7.10
C CYS A 200 9.85 -10.22 7.37
N CYS A 201 9.20 -10.66 6.29
CA CYS A 201 7.89 -11.29 6.33
C CYS A 201 7.92 -12.82 6.52
N ALA A 202 9.09 -13.41 6.79
CA ALA A 202 9.17 -14.82 7.15
C ALA A 202 10.42 -15.15 8.00
N PRO A 203 10.28 -15.30 9.34
CA PRO A 203 11.41 -15.59 10.23
C PRO A 203 12.17 -16.89 9.95
N TRP A 204 11.58 -17.81 9.18
CA TRP A 204 12.05 -19.20 9.01
C TRP A 204 12.34 -19.59 7.55
N THR A 205 12.26 -18.62 6.64
CA THR A 205 12.77 -18.75 5.27
C THR A 205 13.81 -17.66 5.07
N GLU A 206 14.73 -17.82 4.12
CA GLU A 206 15.68 -16.75 3.78
C GLU A 206 14.91 -15.47 3.47
N CYS A 207 14.98 -14.49 4.37
CA CYS A 207 14.60 -13.12 4.07
C CYS A 207 15.39 -12.74 2.81
N PRO A 208 14.75 -12.22 1.76
CA PRO A 208 15.46 -11.96 0.52
C PRO A 208 16.62 -11.00 0.81
N GLN A 209 17.83 -11.40 0.41
CA GLN A 209 18.93 -10.44 0.32
C GLN A 209 18.46 -9.37 -0.65
N VAL A 210 18.31 -8.13 -0.16
CA VAL A 210 18.07 -6.99 -1.03
C VAL A 210 19.33 -6.85 -1.87
N ASN A 211 19.28 -7.32 -3.12
CA ASN A 211 20.35 -7.13 -4.10
C ASN A 211 20.54 -5.64 -4.42
#